data_AF-A0A965XLS9-F1
#
_entry.id   AF-A0A965XLS9-F1
#
_cell.length_a   1.000
_cell.length_b   1.000
_cell.length_c   1.000
_cell.angle_alpha   90.00
_cell.angle_beta   90.00
_cell.angle_gamma   90.00
#
_symmetry.space_group_name_H-M   'P 1'
#
loop_
_entity.id
_entity.type
_entity.pdbx_description
1 polymer ?
#
loop_
_entity_poly.entity_id
_entity_poly.type
_entity_poly.pdbx_seq_one_letter_code
_entity_poly.pdbx_strand_id
1 'polypeptide(L)'
;MIIKTVIETYELLKERIAEIAPEIQVDLITSDENLFKLGFTDRIPCVVEIVATEDQINRLIDLCYDFEASGYDFPEKSPEYIKYKRYAWIATWFN
;
A
#
# COMPACT_ATOMS: atom_id res chain seq x y z
N MET A 1 7.18 -10.62 -2.58
CA MET A 1 8.04 -9.44 -2.83
C MET A 1 8.41 -8.82 -1.49
N ILE A 2 9.67 -8.41 -1.28
CA ILE A 2 10.13 -7.80 -0.02
C ILE A 2 10.34 -6.30 -0.21
N ILE A 3 9.79 -5.48 0.69
CA ILE A 3 9.88 -4.01 0.64
C ILE A 3 10.42 -3.48 1.97
N LYS A 4 11.28 -2.45 1.91
CA LYS A 4 11.68 -1.66 3.08
C LYS A 4 10.83 -0.40 3.14
N THR A 5 10.20 -0.15 4.28
CA THR A 5 9.31 0.99 4.48
C THR A 5 9.30 1.38 5.96
N VAL A 6 8.23 2.03 6.41
CA VAL A 6 8.00 2.42 7.80
C VAL A 6 6.65 1.88 8.27
N ILE A 7 6.49 1.73 9.59
CA ILE A 7 5.38 0.97 10.18
C ILE A 7 4.00 1.51 9.79
N GLU A 8 3.81 2.83 9.69
CA GLU A 8 2.51 3.40 9.36
C GLU A 8 2.15 3.17 7.88
N THR A 9 3.16 3.10 7.02
CA THR A 9 2.98 2.75 5.61
C THR A 9 2.66 1.26 5.47
N TYR A 10 3.28 0.39 6.27
CA TYR A 10 2.91 -1.02 6.35
C TYR A 10 1.44 -1.20 6.75
N GLU A 11 1.01 -0.54 7.83
CA GLU A 11 -0.37 -0.63 8.32
C GLU A 11 -1.37 -0.17 7.26
N LEU A 12 -1.07 0.94 6.59
CA LEU A 12 -1.90 1.46 5.51
C LEU A 12 -1.94 0.53 4.29
N LEU A 13 -0.80 0.02 3.84
CA LEU A 13 -0.73 -0.94 2.72
C LEU A 13 -1.55 -2.19 3.03
N LYS A 14 -1.36 -2.76 4.22
CA LYS A 14 -2.07 -3.95 4.67
C LYS A 14 -3.58 -3.75 4.71
N GLU A 15 -4.05 -2.67 5.32
CA GLU A 15 -5.48 -2.34 5.41
C GLU A 15 -6.07 -2.17 4.01
N ARG A 16 -5.42 -1.38 3.15
CA ARG A 16 -5.98 -1.02 1.84
C ARG A 16 -5.96 -2.17 0.85
N ILE A 17 -4.90 -2.98 0.83
CA ILE A 17 -4.83 -4.18 -0.02
C ILE A 17 -5.89 -5.20 0.44
N ALA A 18 -6.08 -5.39 1.74
CA ALA A 18 -7.12 -6.31 2.25
C ALA A 18 -8.55 -5.88 1.86
N GLU A 19 -8.80 -4.58 1.66
CA GLU A 19 -10.11 -4.07 1.22
C GLU A 19 -10.45 -4.41 -0.23
N ILE A 20 -9.45 -4.45 -1.13
CA ILE A 20 -9.68 -4.57 -2.58
C ILE A 20 -9.12 -5.85 -3.23
N ALA A 21 -8.17 -6.51 -2.57
CA ALA A 21 -7.53 -7.75 -3.00
C ALA A 21 -7.23 -8.63 -1.76
N PRO A 22 -8.26 -9.14 -1.07
CA PRO A 22 -8.11 -9.88 0.19
C PRO A 22 -7.33 -11.19 0.06
N GLU A 23 -7.11 -11.69 -1.16
CA GLU A 23 -6.27 -12.85 -1.42
C GLU A 23 -4.76 -12.55 -1.35
N ILE A 24 -4.36 -11.28 -1.31
CA ILE A 24 -2.97 -10.84 -1.18
C ILE A 24 -2.67 -10.60 0.30
N GLN A 25 -1.60 -11.23 0.80
CA GLN A 25 -1.18 -11.07 2.18
C GLN A 25 0.00 -10.08 2.27
N VAL A 26 -0.08 -9.16 3.23
CA VAL A 26 0.97 -8.18 3.54
C VAL A 26 1.46 -8.42 4.97
N ASP A 27 2.64 -9.00 5.07
CA ASP A 27 3.25 -9.44 6.33
C ASP A 27 4.37 -8.51 6.78
N LEU A 28 4.45 -8.30 8.09
CA LEU A 28 5.57 -7.62 8.72
C LEU A 28 6.65 -8.67 9.02
N ILE A 29 7.82 -8.54 8.39
CA ILE A 29 8.96 -9.42 8.68
C ILE A 29 9.67 -8.94 9.95
N THR A 30 10.00 -7.66 10.00
CA THR A 30 10.70 -7.05 11.14
C THR A 30 10.51 -5.53 11.18
N SER A 31 10.64 -4.94 12.36
CA SER A 31 10.65 -3.50 12.59
C SER A 31 11.73 -3.14 13.59
N ASP A 32 12.37 -1.98 13.40
CA ASP A 32 13.41 -1.50 14.32
C ASP A 32 12.94 -0.28 15.11
N GLU A 33 12.29 -0.55 16.25
CA GLU A 33 11.85 0.51 17.17
C GLU A 33 13.02 1.22 17.86
N ASN A 34 14.19 0.58 17.96
CA ASN A 34 15.32 1.14 18.68
C ASN A 34 15.92 2.33 17.93
N LEU A 35 16.02 2.23 16.60
CA LEU A 35 16.44 3.37 15.79
C LEU A 35 15.55 4.59 16.01
N PHE A 36 14.24 4.40 16.10
CA PHE A 36 13.28 5.46 16.40
C PHE A 36 13.46 6.02 17.82
N LYS A 37 13.50 5.14 18.83
CA LYS A 37 13.65 5.52 20.25
C LYS A 37 14.95 6.25 20.55
N LEU A 38 16.02 5.93 19.83
CA LEU A 38 17.34 6.57 19.97
C LEU A 38 17.47 7.86 19.15
N GLY A 39 16.42 8.26 18.40
CA GLY A 39 16.40 9.49 17.62
C GLY A 39 17.22 9.44 16.33
N PHE A 40 17.53 8.24 15.82
CA PHE A 40 18.22 8.07 14.53
C PHE A 40 17.28 8.21 13.33
N THR A 41 15.97 8.11 13.55
CA THR A 41 14.93 8.21 12.53
C THR A 41 13.66 8.77 13.14
N ASP A 42 12.92 9.55 12.34
CA ASP A 42 11.65 10.16 12.76
C ASP A 42 10.46 9.18 12.74
N ARG A 43 10.63 8.01 12.11
CA ARG A 43 9.60 6.97 11.95
C ARG A 43 10.21 5.59 12.13
N ILE A 44 9.40 4.61 12.57
CA ILE A 44 9.86 3.24 12.82
C ILE A 44 10.06 2.51 11.48
N PRO A 45 11.31 2.21 11.06
CA PRO A 45 11.56 1.48 9.83
C PRO A 45 11.16 0.02 9.98
N CYS A 46 10.69 -0.57 8.89
CA CYS A 46 10.31 -1.97 8.85
C CYS A 46 10.60 -2.62 7.49
N VAL A 47 10.62 -3.95 7.50
CA VAL A 47 10.69 -4.79 6.30
C VAL A 47 9.38 -5.57 6.22
N VAL A 48 8.74 -5.52 5.06
CA VAL A 48 7.47 -6.17 4.80
C VAL A 48 7.59 -7.15 3.64
N GLU A 49 6.80 -8.20 3.68
CA GLU A 49 6.65 -9.17 2.60
C GLU A 49 5.22 -9.09 2.05
N ILE A 50 5.12 -8.96 0.73
CA ILE A 50 3.86 -9.13 0.01
C ILE A 50 3.85 -10.53 -0.58
N VAL A 51 2.97 -11.38 -0.08
CA VAL A 51 2.76 -12.76 -0.51
C VAL A 51 1.60 -12.79 -1.50
N ALA A 52 1.95 -12.94 -2.77
CA ALA A 52 1.02 -12.98 -3.90
C ALA A 52 1.69 -13.65 -5.11
N THR A 53 0.88 -14.18 -6.02
CA THR A 53 1.32 -14.57 -7.36
C THR A 53 1.48 -13.36 -8.26
N GLU A 54 2.23 -13.50 -9.35
CA GLU A 54 2.37 -12.44 -10.36
C GLU A 54 1.01 -12.01 -10.93
N ASP A 55 0.11 -12.96 -11.22
CA ASP A 55 -1.26 -12.67 -11.68
C ASP A 55 -2.09 -11.89 -10.65
N GLN A 56 -1.91 -12.16 -9.36
CA GLN A 56 -2.57 -11.39 -8.30
C GLN A 56 -2.04 -9.96 -8.25
N ILE A 57 -0.72 -9.78 -8.36
CA ILE A 57 -0.10 -8.45 -8.39
C ILE A 57 -0.56 -7.67 -9.63
N ASN A 58 -0.55 -8.28 -10.82
CA ASN A 58 -0.97 -7.61 -12.05
C ASN A 58 -2.44 -7.16 -11.97
N ARG A 59 -3.35 -8.03 -11.47
CA ARG A 59 -4.76 -7.64 -11.27
C ARG A 59 -4.93 -6.50 -10.27
N LEU A 60 -4.13 -6.46 -9.21
CA LEU A 60 -4.13 -5.36 -8.24
C LEU A 60 -3.67 -4.05 -8.90
N ILE A 61 -2.61 -4.09 -9.71
CA ILE A 61 -2.09 -2.93 -10.44
C ILE A 61 -3.14 -2.39 -11.41
N ASP A 62 -3.73 -3.26 -12.24
CA ASP A 62 -4.77 -2.87 -13.20
C ASP A 62 -5.95 -2.20 -12.49
N LEU A 63 -6.41 -2.77 -11.37
CA LEU A 63 -7.50 -2.21 -10.57
C LEU A 63 -7.14 -0.81 -10.00
N CYS A 64 -5.89 -0.61 -9.59
CA CYS A 64 -5.43 0.69 -9.10
C CYS A 64 -5.40 1.75 -10.21
N TYR A 65 -4.97 1.36 -11.42
CA TYR A 65 -5.02 2.26 -12.59
C TYR A 65 -6.45 2.57 -13.04
N ASP A 66 -7.38 1.62 -12.92
CA ASP A 66 -8.81 1.88 -13.14
C ASP A 66 -9.35 2.93 -12.15
N PHE A 67 -8.95 2.88 -10.87
CA PHE A 67 -9.32 3.92 -9.91
C PHE A 67 -8.71 5.28 -10.25
N GLU A 68 -7.48 5.32 -10.75
CA GLU A 68 -6.84 6.55 -11.23
C GLU A 68 -7.58 7.16 -12.43
N ALA A 69 -7.81 6.37 -13.47
CA ALA A 69 -8.49 6.82 -14.68
C ALA A 69 -9.94 7.24 -14.41
N SER A 70 -10.63 6.57 -13.48
CA SER A 70 -12.04 6.85 -13.17
C SER A 70 -12.27 7.95 -12.15
N GLY A 71 -11.26 8.38 -11.38
CA GLY A 71 -11.46 9.30 -10.25
C GLY A 71 -10.62 10.57 -10.26
N TYR A 72 -9.53 10.65 -11.03
CA TYR A 72 -8.59 11.79 -10.98
C TYR A 72 -9.25 13.16 -11.25
N ASP A 73 -10.12 13.23 -12.26
CA ASP A 73 -10.79 14.48 -12.67
C ASP A 73 -12.17 14.69 -12.02
N PHE A 74 -12.56 13.84 -11.08
CA PHE A 74 -13.87 13.93 -10.43
C PHE A 74 -13.83 14.88 -9.22
N PRO A 75 -14.97 15.51 -8.86
CA PRO A 75 -15.05 16.35 -7.66
C PRO A 75 -14.60 15.59 -6.41
N GLU A 76 -13.89 16.26 -5.49
CA GLU A 76 -13.25 15.60 -4.34
C GLU A 76 -14.19 14.80 -3.42
N LYS A 77 -15.47 15.13 -3.44
CA LYS A 77 -16.51 14.47 -2.62
C LYS A 77 -17.19 13.31 -3.35
N SER A 78 -16.85 13.07 -4.62
CA SER A 78 -17.45 12.00 -5.40
C SER A 78 -16.93 10.63 -4.92
N PRO A 79 -17.74 9.56 -5.00
CA PRO A 79 -17.29 8.22 -4.68
C PRO A 79 -16.06 7.78 -5.49
N GLU A 80 -15.96 8.21 -6.75
CA GLU A 80 -14.86 7.91 -7.66
C GLU A 80 -13.56 8.55 -7.18
N TYR A 81 -13.58 9.85 -6.86
CA TYR A 81 -12.39 10.54 -6.32
C TYR A 81 -11.96 9.94 -4.98
N ILE A 82 -12.90 9.56 -4.12
CA ILE A 82 -12.59 8.91 -2.84
C ILE A 82 -11.85 7.58 -3.07
N LYS A 83 -12.29 6.77 -4.04
CA LYS A 83 -11.60 5.51 -4.40
C LYS A 83 -10.23 5.77 -4.99
N TYR A 84 -10.12 6.72 -5.92
CA TYR A 84 -8.84 7.17 -6.47
C TYR A 84 -7.84 7.49 -5.36
N LYS A 85 -8.20 8.43 -4.48
CA LYS A 85 -7.34 8.88 -3.39
C LYS A 85 -6.97 7.76 -2.42
N ARG A 86 -7.89 6.82 -2.18
CA ARG A 86 -7.71 5.74 -1.21
C ARG A 86 -6.82 4.60 -1.76
N TYR A 87 -6.89 4.31 -3.05
CA TYR A 87 -6.32 3.07 -3.61
C TYR A 87 -5.30 3.24 -4.75
N ALA A 88 -5.41 4.27 -5.59
CA ALA A 88 -4.60 4.35 -6.82
C ALA A 88 -3.08 4.36 -6.55
N TRP A 89 -2.65 4.98 -5.45
CA TRP A 89 -1.25 5.04 -5.04
C TRP A 89 -0.63 3.66 -4.76
N ILE A 90 -1.42 2.61 -4.55
CA ILE A 90 -0.90 1.26 -4.25
C ILE A 90 -0.06 0.74 -5.42
N ALA A 91 -0.42 1.04 -6.67
CA ALA A 91 0.33 0.62 -7.86
C ALA A 91 1.78 1.11 -7.87
N THR A 92 2.06 2.27 -7.25
CA THR A 92 3.42 2.83 -7.22
C THR A 92 4.40 2.00 -6.39
N TRP A 93 3.93 1.02 -5.62
CA TRP A 93 4.75 0.11 -4.83
C TRP A 93 5.19 -1.14 -5.58
N PHE A 94 4.66 -1.37 -6.79
CA PHE A 94 4.93 -2.55 -7.61
C PHE A 94 5.66 -2.23 -8.92
N ASN A 95 5.95 -0.95 -9.20
CA ASN A 95 6.80 -0.49 -10.30
C ASN A 95 8.27 -0.44 -9.88
#